data_AF-A0A951E1F0-F1
#
_entry.id   AF-A0A951E1F0-F1
#
_cell.length_a   1.000
_cell.length_b   1.000
_cell.length_c   1.000
_cell.angle_alpha   90.00
_cell.angle_beta   90.00
_cell.angle_gamma   90.00
#
_symmetry.space_group_name_H-M   'P 1'
#
loop_
_entity.id
_entity.type
_entity.pdbx_description
1 polymer ?
#
loop_
_entity_poly.entity_id
_entity_poly.type
_entity_poly.pdbx_seq_one_letter_code
_entity_poly.pdbx_strand_id
1 'polypeptide(L)'
;MDADLQAMVDAGKLNLQAAAALDQLKPHTFCLHKSWGFGQISCWNLLLNQIVVDFDAKKNHSMQLQYAAETLQPLPETHIFVRKVNEPAALRDLATNKVPQLIELVLESFGGKASQDQLQRALAPEIVSEGNFKKWWESAKRAIRKDGRFSLPAKKTEPITIRDESTSFEDEVIDLFQKARKLKDQLNYLDQILKNLETFAGKENELQTVVAQVEEIATRNTRLNPSQAIELLISRDELCAKLPELKRGAITLPDLLREHQHKLGEIISQVPANKQRRVLTEFRQTFPNDWSARLLTILQSAGFRVIGEIAKILVEQGQAEELRQALNRAIKEHSISSEALFWLCKERGAGIFAALLDVELMTSIISALERDQFTENRRASKLHDLLLEDRDLVSDLLVNAPAPQARDLMRRMLLTPAFEELNKRSLMARMIRTHPELQSMLTGDFEEKEGALVVSWTSLEKRKKEYDELVSKKIPENTREIGIARSYGDLRENFEYKAAKEMQTVLMRRKAELEQMLARARGSNFENADLTQVSIGTRAILRDTSSGEIFEYKILGAWDSDPEQHVVSYQTVIGQALLGKKPGQIVELPSEISSRRVEIVEIDAHKVDEVLA
;
A
#
# COMPACT_ATOMS: atom_id res chain seq x y z
N MET A 1 10.28 -24.36 60.06
CA MET A 1 10.64 -22.94 60.23
C MET A 1 11.96 -22.86 60.96
N ASP A 2 12.93 -22.24 60.31
CA ASP A 2 14.25 -21.95 60.85
C ASP A 2 14.19 -21.15 62.17
N ALA A 3 15.09 -21.46 63.12
CA ALA A 3 15.10 -20.84 64.44
C ALA A 3 15.39 -19.33 64.37
N ASP A 4 16.24 -18.91 63.43
CA ASP A 4 16.61 -17.50 63.30
C ASP A 4 15.46 -16.67 62.68
N LEU A 5 14.67 -17.27 61.80
CA LEU A 5 13.47 -16.64 61.25
C LEU A 5 12.36 -16.55 62.31
N GLN A 6 12.22 -17.55 63.18
CA GLN A 6 11.30 -17.50 64.33
C GLN A 6 11.66 -16.33 65.26
N ALA A 7 12.96 -16.12 65.55
CA ALA A 7 13.41 -15.00 66.37
C ALA A 7 13.08 -13.62 65.72
N MET A 8 13.10 -13.52 64.40
CA MET A 8 12.67 -12.30 63.68
C MET A 8 11.16 -12.05 63.79
N VAL A 9 10.35 -13.12 63.81
CA VAL A 9 8.90 -13.04 64.03
C VAL A 9 8.59 -12.61 65.46
N ASP A 10 9.24 -13.23 66.45
CA ASP A 10 9.05 -12.92 67.86
C ASP A 10 9.47 -11.47 68.19
N ALA A 11 10.47 -10.94 67.47
CA ALA A 11 10.89 -9.55 67.56
C ALA A 11 10.01 -8.55 66.78
N GLY A 12 8.93 -9.02 66.13
CA GLY A 12 7.99 -8.19 65.36
C GLY A 12 8.57 -7.60 64.07
N LYS A 13 9.73 -8.07 63.61
CA LYS A 13 10.40 -7.59 62.38
C LYS A 13 9.91 -8.27 61.12
N LEU A 14 9.25 -9.43 61.26
CA LEU A 14 8.73 -10.23 60.16
C LEU A 14 7.41 -10.87 60.57
N ASN A 15 6.49 -11.09 59.63
CA ASN A 15 5.26 -11.84 59.93
C ASN A 15 5.46 -13.35 59.67
N LEU A 16 4.59 -14.18 60.27
CA LEU A 16 4.66 -15.64 60.17
C LEU A 16 4.62 -16.15 58.72
N GLN A 17 3.83 -15.51 57.86
CA GLN A 17 3.69 -15.90 56.46
C GLN A 17 4.99 -15.66 55.68
N ALA A 18 5.62 -14.51 55.88
CA ALA A 18 6.91 -14.18 55.29
C ALA A 18 8.03 -15.08 55.83
N ALA A 19 8.00 -15.42 57.12
CA ALA A 19 8.95 -16.36 57.71
C ALA A 19 8.86 -17.74 57.06
N ALA A 20 7.64 -18.25 56.85
CA ALA A 20 7.42 -19.53 56.18
C ALA A 20 7.89 -19.52 54.72
N ALA A 21 7.68 -18.40 53.99
CA ALA A 21 8.18 -18.25 52.63
C ALA A 21 9.71 -18.19 52.57
N LEU A 22 10.34 -17.46 53.50
CA LEU A 22 11.80 -17.38 53.60
C LEU A 22 12.43 -18.70 54.04
N ASP A 23 11.74 -19.54 54.82
CA ASP A 23 12.23 -20.88 55.20
C ASP A 23 12.44 -21.79 53.96
N GLN A 24 11.83 -21.48 52.83
CA GLN A 24 12.07 -22.15 51.53
C GLN A 24 13.19 -21.50 50.70
N LEU A 25 13.68 -20.33 51.12
CA LEU A 25 14.70 -19.51 50.45
C LEU A 25 16.00 -19.47 51.27
N LYS A 26 16.45 -20.64 51.75
CA LYS A 26 17.69 -20.77 52.54
C LYS A 26 18.94 -20.45 51.71
N PRO A 27 20.08 -20.09 52.35
CA PRO A 27 21.34 -19.99 51.64
C PRO A 27 21.60 -21.21 50.74
N HIS A 28 22.13 -20.96 49.55
CA HIS A 28 22.38 -21.92 48.47
C HIS A 28 21.15 -22.49 47.74
N THR A 29 19.93 -22.14 48.14
CA THR A 29 18.72 -22.46 47.37
C THR A 29 18.55 -21.53 46.17
N PHE A 30 17.69 -21.91 45.23
CA PHE A 30 17.44 -21.16 44.00
C PHE A 30 16.05 -20.53 43.99
N CYS A 31 15.92 -19.40 43.31
CA CYS A 31 14.68 -18.67 43.21
C CYS A 31 14.49 -18.03 41.83
N LEU A 32 13.26 -17.62 41.55
CA LEU A 32 12.90 -16.80 40.41
C LEU A 32 12.29 -15.48 40.89
N HIS A 33 12.75 -14.36 40.32
CA HIS A 33 12.15 -13.05 40.50
C HIS A 33 11.57 -12.56 39.17
N LYS A 34 10.39 -11.91 39.21
CA LYS A 34 9.70 -11.43 38.00
C LYS A 34 10.53 -10.46 37.15
N SER A 35 11.30 -9.58 37.79
CA SER A 35 12.09 -8.55 37.10
C SER A 35 13.58 -8.89 36.95
N TRP A 36 14.12 -9.73 37.84
CA TRP A 36 15.55 -10.03 37.88
C TRP A 36 15.90 -11.44 37.39
N GLY A 37 14.88 -12.28 37.16
CA GLY A 37 15.04 -13.61 36.60
C GLY A 37 15.52 -14.64 37.63
N PHE A 38 16.26 -15.62 37.15
CA PHE A 38 16.82 -16.71 37.95
C PHE A 38 17.95 -16.21 38.84
N GLY A 39 18.01 -16.72 40.08
CA GLY A 39 19.06 -16.40 41.02
C GLY A 39 19.23 -17.45 42.10
N GLN A 40 20.39 -17.41 42.76
CA GLN A 40 20.71 -18.25 43.91
C GLN A 40 20.81 -17.40 45.17
N ILE A 41 20.25 -17.87 46.29
CA ILE A 41 20.37 -17.20 47.58
C ILE A 41 21.81 -17.33 48.07
N SER A 42 22.51 -16.22 48.21
CA SER A 42 23.90 -16.20 48.70
C SER A 42 23.91 -16.36 50.22
N CYS A 43 23.15 -15.52 50.93
CA CYS A 43 23.03 -15.57 52.38
C CYS A 43 21.82 -14.78 52.90
N TRP A 44 21.48 -15.02 54.17
CA TRP A 44 20.63 -14.14 54.96
C TRP A 44 21.48 -13.19 55.79
N ASN A 45 21.12 -11.91 55.78
CA ASN A 45 21.66 -10.90 56.69
C ASN A 45 20.55 -10.40 57.62
N LEU A 46 20.19 -11.25 58.58
CA LEU A 46 19.06 -11.03 59.49
C LEU A 46 19.28 -9.80 60.40
N LEU A 47 20.53 -9.46 60.71
CA LEU A 47 20.87 -8.25 61.46
C LEU A 47 20.43 -6.97 60.73
N LEU A 48 20.60 -6.95 59.40
CA LEU A 48 20.18 -5.83 58.55
C LEU A 48 18.76 -6.01 57.96
N ASN A 49 18.03 -7.05 58.38
CA ASN A 49 16.73 -7.42 57.83
C ASN A 49 16.76 -7.63 56.30
N GLN A 50 17.83 -8.25 55.80
CA GLN A 50 18.08 -8.41 54.36
C GLN A 50 18.37 -9.86 53.95
N ILE A 51 18.10 -10.17 52.70
CA ILE A 51 18.55 -11.37 51.99
C ILE A 51 19.36 -10.94 50.77
N VAL A 52 20.42 -11.68 50.50
CA VAL A 52 21.31 -11.43 49.36
C VAL A 52 21.12 -12.53 48.34
N VAL A 53 20.88 -12.12 47.09
CA VAL A 53 20.64 -13.03 45.97
C VAL A 53 21.61 -12.72 44.82
N ASP A 54 22.21 -13.77 44.27
CA ASP A 54 23.02 -13.73 43.06
C ASP A 54 22.15 -14.03 41.84
N PHE A 55 21.51 -13.00 41.27
CA PHE A 55 20.81 -13.12 39.99
C PHE A 55 21.81 -13.23 38.83
N ASP A 56 21.36 -13.76 37.69
CA ASP A 56 22.20 -13.86 36.49
C ASP A 56 22.73 -12.49 36.02
N ALA A 57 21.86 -11.48 35.98
CA ALA A 57 22.22 -10.13 35.53
C ALA A 57 22.80 -9.24 36.64
N LYS A 58 22.64 -9.61 37.91
CA LYS A 58 22.99 -8.76 39.06
C LYS A 58 23.40 -9.60 40.26
N LYS A 59 24.72 -9.69 40.47
CA LYS A 59 25.32 -10.38 41.62
C LYS A 59 25.24 -9.55 42.89
N ASN A 60 25.27 -10.22 44.04
CA ASN A 60 25.25 -9.64 45.38
C ASN A 60 24.09 -8.65 45.60
N HIS A 61 22.90 -8.97 45.07
CA HIS A 61 21.76 -8.09 45.18
C HIS A 61 21.07 -8.26 46.55
N SER A 62 21.24 -7.25 47.41
CA SER A 62 20.53 -7.19 48.69
C SER A 62 19.10 -6.64 48.55
N MET A 63 18.15 -7.25 49.26
CA MET A 63 16.76 -6.82 49.39
C MET A 63 16.20 -7.10 50.79
N GLN A 64 15.15 -6.37 51.18
CA GLN A 64 14.50 -6.55 52.48
C GLN A 64 13.81 -7.93 52.57
N LEU A 65 13.88 -8.58 53.74
CA LEU A 65 13.32 -9.92 53.95
C LEU A 65 11.83 -10.02 53.61
N GLN A 66 11.03 -9.05 54.05
CA GLN A 66 9.59 -9.01 53.76
C GLN A 66 9.31 -8.92 52.26
N TYR A 67 10.03 -8.03 51.55
CA TYR A 67 9.88 -7.88 50.11
C TYR A 67 10.30 -9.15 49.35
N ALA A 68 11.38 -9.79 49.79
CA ALA A 68 11.85 -11.04 49.20
C ALA A 68 10.84 -12.18 49.38
N ALA A 69 10.24 -12.30 50.57
CA ALA A 69 9.21 -13.28 50.86
C ALA A 69 7.97 -13.14 49.95
N GLU A 70 7.67 -11.92 49.50
CA GLU A 70 6.52 -11.62 48.64
C GLU A 70 6.83 -11.75 47.14
N THR A 71 8.11 -11.67 46.74
CA THR A 71 8.50 -11.52 45.32
C THR A 71 9.38 -12.62 44.77
N LEU A 72 10.08 -13.38 45.62
CA LEU A 72 10.90 -14.51 45.22
C LEU A 72 10.08 -15.79 45.23
N GLN A 73 10.08 -16.50 44.11
CA GLN A 73 9.53 -17.84 44.01
C GLN A 73 10.65 -18.86 44.20
N PRO A 74 10.63 -19.70 45.25
CA PRO A 74 11.61 -20.78 45.41
C PRO A 74 11.47 -21.80 44.28
N LEU A 75 12.59 -22.32 43.80
CA LEU A 75 12.64 -23.32 42.74
C LEU A 75 13.10 -24.67 43.29
N PRO A 76 12.39 -25.78 43.00
CA PRO A 76 12.82 -27.10 43.40
C PRO A 76 14.04 -27.57 42.60
N GLU A 77 14.80 -28.53 43.15
CA GLU A 77 15.98 -29.11 42.48
C GLU A 77 15.68 -29.75 41.12
N THR A 78 14.44 -30.18 40.91
CA THR A 78 13.97 -30.76 39.64
C THR A 78 13.75 -29.72 38.55
N HIS A 79 13.63 -28.43 38.90
CA HIS A 79 13.35 -27.37 37.93
C HIS A 79 14.52 -27.18 36.95
N ILE A 80 14.22 -26.98 35.66
CA ILE A 80 15.20 -26.94 34.58
C ILE A 80 16.31 -25.91 34.80
N PHE A 81 15.98 -24.71 35.28
CA PHE A 81 16.99 -23.70 35.61
C PHE A 81 17.96 -24.14 36.71
N VAL A 82 17.48 -24.90 37.70
CA VAL A 82 18.33 -25.43 38.79
C VAL A 82 19.21 -26.55 38.26
N ARG A 83 18.65 -27.49 37.50
CA ARG A 83 19.40 -28.55 36.83
C ARG A 83 20.44 -28.01 35.84
N LYS A 84 20.17 -26.87 35.20
CA LYS A 84 21.12 -26.20 34.31
C LYS A 84 22.41 -25.78 35.04
N VAL A 85 22.29 -25.40 36.30
CA VAL A 85 23.44 -25.04 37.15
C VAL A 85 24.12 -26.30 37.71
N ASN A 86 23.34 -27.23 38.26
CA ASN A 86 23.88 -28.36 39.01
C ASN A 86 24.36 -29.52 38.12
N GLU A 87 23.68 -29.76 36.99
CA GLU A 87 23.87 -30.94 36.15
C GLU A 87 23.96 -30.61 34.63
N PRO A 88 24.74 -29.60 34.20
CA PRO A 88 24.76 -29.15 32.81
C PRO A 88 25.22 -30.23 31.82
N ALA A 89 26.11 -31.14 32.24
CA ALA A 89 26.59 -32.23 31.40
C ALA A 89 25.48 -33.25 31.08
N ALA A 90 24.65 -33.59 32.07
CA ALA A 90 23.52 -34.50 31.88
C ALA A 90 22.48 -33.89 30.93
N LEU A 91 22.17 -32.59 31.08
CA LEU A 91 21.26 -31.91 30.18
C LEU A 91 21.78 -31.82 28.73
N ARG A 92 23.11 -31.66 28.53
CA ARG A 92 23.72 -31.70 27.18
C ARG A 92 23.65 -33.09 26.56
N ASP A 93 23.79 -34.15 27.35
CA ASP A 93 23.57 -35.52 26.90
C ASP A 93 22.11 -35.74 26.45
N LEU A 94 21.14 -35.30 27.27
CA LEU A 94 19.73 -35.36 26.88
C LEU A 94 19.43 -34.55 25.61
N ALA A 95 20.05 -33.36 25.45
CA ALA A 95 19.90 -32.52 24.26
C ALA A 95 20.42 -33.19 22.97
N THR A 96 21.30 -34.19 23.10
CA THR A 96 21.90 -34.90 21.97
C THR A 96 21.21 -36.25 21.73
N ASN A 97 21.00 -37.02 22.80
CA ASN A 97 20.66 -38.44 22.71
C ASN A 97 19.21 -38.74 23.09
N LYS A 98 18.57 -37.91 23.92
CA LYS A 98 17.23 -38.16 24.48
C LYS A 98 16.38 -36.89 24.50
N VAL A 99 16.25 -36.26 23.33
CA VAL A 99 15.60 -34.96 23.18
C VAL A 99 14.16 -34.92 23.73
N PRO A 100 13.30 -35.94 23.52
CA PRO A 100 11.96 -35.94 24.11
C PRO A 100 11.97 -35.81 25.64
N GLN A 101 12.90 -36.50 26.32
CA GLN A 101 13.04 -36.45 27.78
C GLN A 101 13.52 -35.07 28.25
N LEU A 102 14.41 -34.41 27.50
CA LEU A 102 14.80 -33.03 27.82
C LEU A 102 13.61 -32.08 27.74
N ILE A 103 12.78 -32.21 26.70
CA ILE A 103 11.62 -31.35 26.51
C ILE A 103 10.58 -31.61 27.60
N GLU A 104 10.36 -32.87 27.98
CA GLU A 104 9.50 -33.24 29.11
C GLU A 104 9.92 -32.54 30.41
N LEU A 105 11.22 -32.56 30.76
CA LEU A 105 11.75 -31.85 31.93
C LEU A 105 11.50 -30.32 31.88
N VAL A 106 11.63 -29.71 30.70
CA VAL A 106 11.33 -28.29 30.51
C VAL A 106 9.84 -28.04 30.76
N LEU A 107 8.96 -28.86 30.18
CA LEU A 107 7.51 -28.70 30.32
C LEU A 107 7.06 -28.87 31.77
N GLU A 108 7.55 -29.88 32.48
CA GLU A 108 7.29 -30.09 33.91
C GLU A 108 7.69 -28.88 34.75
N SER A 109 8.84 -28.28 34.45
CA SER A 109 9.32 -27.06 35.13
C SER A 109 8.39 -25.85 34.95
N PHE A 110 7.61 -25.82 33.87
CA PHE A 110 6.63 -24.77 33.58
C PHE A 110 5.17 -25.22 33.76
N GLY A 111 4.93 -26.24 34.59
CA GLY A 111 3.58 -26.70 34.93
C GLY A 111 2.92 -27.53 33.82
N GLY A 112 3.71 -28.36 33.14
CA GLY A 112 3.27 -29.28 32.08
C GLY A 112 3.17 -28.64 30.69
N LYS A 113 3.52 -27.35 30.54
CA LYS A 113 3.41 -26.64 29.28
C LYS A 113 4.44 -25.52 29.13
N ALA A 114 5.00 -25.34 27.93
CA ALA A 114 5.92 -24.24 27.65
C ALA A 114 5.84 -23.80 26.18
N SER A 115 5.91 -22.50 25.95
CA SER A 115 6.11 -21.93 24.61
C SER A 115 7.52 -22.20 24.08
N GLN A 116 7.72 -22.06 22.77
CA GLN A 116 9.05 -22.18 22.17
C GLN A 116 10.05 -21.18 22.78
N ASP A 117 9.59 -19.96 23.11
CA ASP A 117 10.44 -18.94 23.72
C ASP A 117 10.87 -19.32 25.14
N GLN A 118 9.98 -19.92 25.93
CA GLN A 118 10.33 -20.44 27.26
C GLN A 118 11.33 -21.60 27.14
N LEU A 119 11.12 -22.50 26.18
CA LEU A 119 12.04 -23.61 25.91
C LEU A 119 13.43 -23.09 25.48
N GLN A 120 13.48 -22.06 24.65
CA GLN A 120 14.73 -21.42 24.26
C GLN A 120 15.44 -20.78 25.46
N ARG A 121 14.74 -20.02 26.31
CA ARG A 121 15.32 -19.43 27.53
C ARG A 121 15.79 -20.48 28.54
N ALA A 122 15.12 -21.63 28.59
CA ALA A 122 15.48 -22.72 29.48
C ALA A 122 16.78 -23.42 29.08
N LEU A 123 17.06 -23.51 27.77
CA LEU A 123 18.15 -24.33 27.25
C LEU A 123 19.33 -23.53 26.69
N ALA A 124 19.10 -22.32 26.18
CA ALA A 124 20.13 -21.49 25.57
C ALA A 124 20.65 -20.40 26.54
N PRO A 125 21.96 -20.08 26.49
CA PRO A 125 23.00 -20.67 25.63
C PRO A 125 23.70 -21.92 26.23
N GLU A 126 23.48 -22.27 27.49
CA GLU A 126 24.37 -23.16 28.24
C GLU A 126 24.26 -24.65 27.86
N ILE A 127 23.06 -25.09 27.44
CA ILE A 127 22.79 -26.46 26.99
C ILE A 127 22.85 -26.53 25.47
N VAL A 128 22.21 -25.59 24.80
CA VAL A 128 22.25 -25.43 23.35
C VAL A 128 22.70 -24.00 23.02
N SER A 129 23.83 -23.86 22.33
CA SER A 129 24.35 -22.54 21.95
C SER A 129 23.32 -21.73 21.16
N GLU A 130 23.21 -20.43 21.44
CA GLU A 130 22.20 -19.55 20.86
C GLU A 130 22.18 -19.56 19.33
N GLY A 131 23.35 -19.51 18.69
CA GLY A 131 23.48 -19.57 17.23
C GLY A 131 23.03 -20.90 16.59
N ASN A 132 23.01 -22.00 17.35
CA ASN A 132 22.59 -23.31 16.84
C ASN A 132 21.18 -23.70 17.29
N PHE A 133 20.52 -22.93 18.15
CA PHE A 133 19.22 -23.30 18.72
C PHE A 133 18.17 -23.57 17.64
N LYS A 134 18.11 -22.74 16.59
CA LYS A 134 17.16 -22.95 15.48
C LYS A 134 17.37 -24.29 14.77
N LYS A 135 18.62 -24.66 14.49
CA LYS A 135 18.96 -25.93 13.82
C LYS A 135 18.67 -27.12 14.73
N TRP A 136 19.03 -27.01 16.01
CA TRP A 136 18.72 -28.02 17.02
C TRP A 136 17.21 -28.21 17.17
N TRP A 137 16.44 -27.12 17.22
CA TRP A 137 14.98 -27.15 17.38
C TRP A 137 14.27 -27.86 16.23
N GLU A 138 14.72 -27.70 14.98
CA GLU A 138 14.18 -28.47 13.85
C GLU A 138 14.40 -29.98 14.02
N SER A 139 15.57 -30.39 14.53
CA SER A 139 15.84 -31.79 14.86
C SER A 139 15.01 -32.27 16.04
N ALA A 140 14.86 -31.44 17.08
CA ALA A 140 14.09 -31.73 18.27
C ALA A 140 12.61 -31.96 17.94
N LYS A 141 12.01 -31.11 17.09
CA LYS A 141 10.64 -31.28 16.59
C LYS A 141 10.42 -32.63 15.93
N ARG A 142 11.39 -33.13 15.13
CA ARG A 142 11.30 -34.46 14.52
C ARG A 142 11.32 -35.56 15.57
N ALA A 143 12.17 -35.44 16.59
CA ALA A 143 12.25 -36.41 17.67
C ALA A 143 10.95 -36.51 18.47
N ILE A 144 10.33 -35.37 18.84
CA ILE A 144 9.08 -35.37 19.60
C ILE A 144 7.85 -35.74 18.77
N ARG A 145 7.84 -35.46 17.46
CA ARG A 145 6.80 -35.98 16.55
C ARG A 145 6.84 -37.50 16.48
N LYS A 146 8.05 -38.09 16.44
CA LYS A 146 8.25 -39.54 16.47
C LYS A 146 7.86 -40.16 17.81
N ASP A 147 8.04 -39.43 18.92
CA ASP A 147 7.63 -39.86 20.26
C ASP A 147 6.10 -39.92 20.42
N GLY A 148 5.37 -39.00 19.78
CA GLY A 148 3.90 -39.02 19.71
C GLY A 148 3.17 -38.54 20.97
N ARG A 149 3.86 -38.36 22.10
CA ARG A 149 3.27 -37.83 23.35
C ARG A 149 3.16 -36.30 23.38
N PHE A 150 3.83 -35.59 22.47
CA PHE A 150 3.89 -34.12 22.48
C PHE A 150 2.90 -33.51 21.50
N SER A 151 2.12 -32.53 21.96
CA SER A 151 1.32 -31.67 21.06
C SER A 151 2.13 -30.46 20.64
N LEU A 152 2.29 -30.29 19.33
CA LEU A 152 3.04 -29.18 18.75
C LEU A 152 2.07 -28.10 18.23
N PRO A 153 2.12 -26.87 18.77
CA PRO A 153 1.24 -25.81 18.31
C PRO A 153 1.65 -25.28 16.94
N ALA A 154 0.67 -24.75 16.21
CA ALA A 154 0.89 -24.09 14.92
C ALA A 154 1.68 -22.78 15.08
N LYS A 155 1.46 -22.05 16.19
CA LYS A 155 2.16 -20.79 16.50
C LYS A 155 3.21 -20.99 17.57
N LYS A 156 4.37 -20.34 17.41
CA LYS A 156 5.47 -20.38 18.39
C LYS A 156 5.10 -19.85 19.78
N THR A 157 4.12 -18.95 19.84
CA THR A 157 3.63 -18.32 21.07
C THR A 157 2.68 -19.23 21.85
N GLU A 158 2.09 -20.22 21.20
CA GLU A 158 1.22 -21.20 21.85
C GLU A 158 2.09 -22.27 22.54
N PRO A 159 1.61 -22.87 23.64
CA PRO A 159 2.41 -23.80 24.42
C PRO A 159 2.46 -25.20 23.78
N ILE A 160 3.62 -25.84 23.92
CA ILE A 160 3.80 -27.28 23.74
C ILE A 160 3.29 -27.96 25.01
N THR A 161 2.59 -29.08 24.88
CA THR A 161 2.06 -29.88 26.00
C THR A 161 2.36 -31.37 25.81
N ILE A 162 2.27 -32.15 26.89
CA ILE A 162 2.33 -33.62 26.88
C ILE A 162 0.90 -34.16 26.98
N ARG A 163 0.62 -35.25 26.27
CA ARG A 163 -0.65 -35.98 26.30
C ARG A 163 -0.54 -37.21 27.20
N ASP A 164 -1.70 -37.62 27.69
CA ASP A 164 -1.85 -38.90 28.38
C ASP A 164 -1.74 -40.09 27.40
N GLU A 165 -2.21 -39.92 26.16
CA GLU A 165 -2.13 -40.94 25.09
C GLU A 165 -1.29 -40.45 23.91
N SER A 166 -0.44 -41.34 23.38
CA SER A 166 0.38 -41.05 22.20
C SER A 166 -0.51 -41.01 20.95
N THR A 167 -0.40 -39.94 20.18
CA THR A 167 -1.05 -39.81 18.85
C THR A 167 0.01 -39.46 17.84
N SER A 168 -0.05 -40.06 16.64
CA SER A 168 0.86 -39.67 15.57
C SER A 168 0.64 -38.19 15.20
N PHE A 169 1.69 -37.51 14.78
CA PHE A 169 1.59 -36.12 14.31
C PHE A 169 0.58 -35.99 13.17
N GLU A 170 0.55 -36.98 12.28
CA GLU A 170 -0.34 -37.03 11.13
C GLU A 170 -1.81 -37.11 11.57
N ASP A 171 -2.14 -38.01 12.50
CA ASP A 171 -3.50 -38.15 13.02
C ASP A 171 -3.94 -36.89 13.78
N GLU A 172 -3.04 -36.30 14.56
CA GLU A 172 -3.30 -35.05 15.27
C GLU A 172 -3.65 -33.92 14.30
N VAL A 173 -2.83 -33.68 13.28
CA VAL A 173 -3.06 -32.56 12.36
C VAL A 173 -4.33 -32.75 11.55
N ILE A 174 -4.65 -33.99 11.17
CA ILE A 174 -5.92 -34.31 10.50
C ILE A 174 -7.10 -34.06 11.45
N ASP A 175 -7.04 -34.55 12.69
CA ASP A 175 -8.09 -34.33 13.69
C ASP A 175 -8.31 -32.84 14.00
N LEU A 176 -7.22 -32.08 14.15
CA LEU A 176 -7.26 -30.63 14.36
C LEU A 176 -7.85 -29.90 13.16
N PHE A 177 -7.51 -30.30 11.93
CA PHE A 177 -8.13 -29.77 10.72
C PHE A 177 -9.65 -30.02 10.72
N GLN A 178 -10.07 -31.25 11.02
CA GLN A 178 -11.47 -31.66 11.04
C GLN A 178 -12.29 -30.93 12.12
N LYS A 179 -11.69 -30.68 13.30
CA LYS A 179 -12.35 -29.99 14.42
C LYS A 179 -12.30 -28.47 14.35
N ALA A 180 -11.41 -27.91 13.52
CA ALA A 180 -11.24 -26.46 13.41
C ALA A 180 -12.50 -25.79 12.87
N ARG A 181 -13.01 -24.78 13.60
CA ARG A 181 -14.19 -24.00 13.21
C ARG A 181 -13.86 -22.74 12.40
N LYS A 182 -12.65 -22.21 12.55
CA LYS A 182 -12.21 -20.98 11.87
C LYS A 182 -11.45 -21.34 10.60
N LEU A 183 -11.79 -20.71 9.47
CA LEU A 183 -11.11 -20.90 8.18
C LEU A 183 -9.59 -20.72 8.27
N LYS A 184 -9.14 -19.72 9.04
CA LYS A 184 -7.71 -19.45 9.23
C LYS A 184 -6.99 -20.63 9.89
N ASP A 185 -7.63 -21.30 10.84
CA ASP A 185 -7.03 -22.45 11.52
C ASP A 185 -7.02 -23.67 10.61
N GLN A 186 -8.11 -23.91 9.86
CA GLN A 186 -8.17 -24.96 8.82
C GLN A 186 -7.07 -24.78 7.77
N LEU A 187 -6.87 -23.57 7.26
CA LEU A 187 -5.79 -23.26 6.32
C LEU A 187 -4.40 -23.48 6.93
N ASN A 188 -4.20 -23.14 8.21
CA ASN A 188 -2.93 -23.40 8.89
C ASN A 188 -2.64 -24.90 9.03
N TYR A 189 -3.64 -25.72 9.37
CA TYR A 189 -3.45 -27.17 9.45
C TYR A 189 -3.24 -27.80 8.07
N LEU A 190 -3.96 -27.34 7.04
CA LEU A 190 -3.72 -27.78 5.67
C LEU A 190 -2.31 -27.45 5.17
N ASP A 191 -1.78 -26.26 5.52
CA ASP A 191 -0.39 -25.88 5.26
C ASP A 191 0.61 -26.77 6.02
N GLN A 192 0.29 -27.19 7.25
CA GLN A 192 1.11 -28.16 7.98
C GLN A 192 1.13 -29.53 7.31
N ILE A 193 0.00 -30.02 6.81
CA ILE A 193 -0.08 -31.27 6.03
C ILE A 193 0.83 -31.16 4.79
N LEU A 194 0.66 -30.10 3.99
CA LEU A 194 1.44 -29.88 2.77
C LEU A 194 2.96 -29.79 3.01
N LYS A 195 3.37 -29.21 4.14
CA LYS A 195 4.79 -29.03 4.50
C LYS A 195 5.48 -30.28 5.04
N ASN A 196 4.72 -31.27 5.50
CA ASN A 196 5.27 -32.52 6.06
C ASN A 196 4.68 -33.73 5.32
N LEU A 197 4.30 -33.56 4.05
CA LEU A 197 3.55 -34.55 3.30
C LEU A 197 4.26 -35.91 3.22
N GLU A 198 5.60 -35.90 3.22
CA GLU A 198 6.42 -37.10 3.26
C GLU A 198 6.17 -38.00 4.48
N THR A 199 5.63 -37.48 5.58
CA THR A 199 5.32 -38.26 6.79
C THR A 199 3.94 -38.92 6.75
N PHE A 200 3.09 -38.57 5.77
CA PHE A 200 1.73 -39.11 5.61
C PHE A 200 1.66 -40.35 4.70
N ALA A 201 2.79 -41.03 4.44
CA ALA A 201 2.80 -42.24 3.62
C ALA A 201 1.87 -43.33 4.22
N GLY A 202 0.95 -43.87 3.41
CA GLY A 202 -0.03 -44.86 3.84
C GLY A 202 -1.30 -44.29 4.47
N LYS A 203 -1.49 -42.96 4.43
CA LYS A 203 -2.69 -42.26 4.94
C LYS A 203 -3.53 -41.64 3.82
N GLU A 204 -3.54 -42.27 2.65
CA GLU A 204 -4.20 -41.73 1.45
C GLU A 204 -5.72 -41.60 1.65
N ASN A 205 -6.34 -42.50 2.42
CA ASN A 205 -7.78 -42.47 2.70
C ASN A 205 -8.17 -41.30 3.62
N GLU A 206 -7.34 -41.02 4.63
CA GLU A 206 -7.51 -39.91 5.56
C GLU A 206 -7.29 -38.58 4.84
N LEU A 207 -6.25 -38.49 4.00
CA LEU A 207 -6.00 -37.33 3.15
C LEU A 207 -7.11 -37.13 2.10
N GLN A 208 -7.69 -38.20 1.57
CA GLN A 208 -8.87 -38.11 0.69
C GLN A 208 -10.08 -37.50 1.42
N THR A 209 -10.23 -37.80 2.71
CA THR A 209 -11.26 -37.19 3.56
C THR A 209 -10.98 -35.71 3.78
N VAL A 210 -9.71 -35.32 4.00
CA VAL A 210 -9.30 -33.91 4.07
C VAL A 210 -9.62 -33.19 2.76
N VAL A 211 -9.32 -33.78 1.60
CA VAL A 211 -9.65 -33.19 0.28
C VAL A 211 -11.15 -32.94 0.15
N ALA A 212 -11.99 -33.92 0.48
CA ALA A 212 -13.45 -33.77 0.41
C ALA A 212 -13.97 -32.66 1.33
N GLN A 213 -13.43 -32.54 2.55
CA GLN A 213 -13.79 -31.47 3.47
C GLN A 213 -13.33 -30.10 2.99
N VAL A 214 -12.12 -29.98 2.44
CA VAL A 214 -11.63 -28.73 1.84
C VAL A 214 -12.59 -28.25 0.75
N GLU A 215 -13.10 -29.17 -0.07
CA GLU A 215 -14.07 -28.84 -1.12
C GLU A 215 -15.42 -28.37 -0.57
N GLU A 216 -15.95 -29.04 0.45
CA GLU A 216 -17.18 -28.62 1.13
C GLU A 216 -17.02 -27.23 1.75
N ILE A 217 -15.90 -26.98 2.42
CA ILE A 217 -15.59 -25.69 3.06
C ILE A 217 -15.43 -24.61 2.00
N ALA A 218 -14.68 -24.85 0.92
CA ALA A 218 -14.48 -23.90 -0.16
C ALA A 218 -15.80 -23.54 -0.83
N THR A 219 -16.63 -24.54 -1.15
CA THR A 219 -17.95 -24.36 -1.77
C THR A 219 -18.87 -23.47 -0.92
N ARG A 220 -18.91 -23.70 0.39
CA ARG A 220 -19.70 -22.87 1.33
C ARG A 220 -19.20 -21.43 1.42
N ASN A 221 -17.92 -21.21 1.15
CA ASN A 221 -17.25 -19.93 1.34
C ASN A 221 -17.01 -19.16 0.05
N THR A 222 -17.39 -19.70 -1.11
CA THR A 222 -17.22 -19.03 -2.40
C THR A 222 -17.78 -17.61 -2.42
N ARG A 223 -18.93 -17.36 -1.77
CA ARG A 223 -19.55 -16.02 -1.73
C ARG A 223 -19.11 -15.16 -0.55
N LEU A 224 -19.02 -15.74 0.64
CA LEU A 224 -18.75 -15.01 1.88
C LEU A 224 -17.27 -14.68 2.08
N ASN A 225 -16.38 -15.61 1.69
CA ASN A 225 -14.95 -15.55 1.94
C ASN A 225 -14.18 -16.03 0.67
N PRO A 226 -14.33 -15.35 -0.48
CA PRO A 226 -13.82 -15.82 -1.76
C PRO A 226 -12.29 -15.97 -1.79
N SER A 227 -11.54 -15.10 -1.11
CA SER A 227 -10.06 -15.18 -1.08
C SER A 227 -9.59 -16.42 -0.32
N GLN A 228 -10.22 -16.77 0.81
CA GLN A 228 -9.93 -18.00 1.54
C GLN A 228 -10.43 -19.25 0.79
N ALA A 229 -11.55 -19.16 0.07
CA ALA A 229 -12.02 -20.26 -0.77
C ALA A 229 -11.01 -20.56 -1.90
N ILE A 230 -10.50 -19.53 -2.58
CA ILE A 230 -9.38 -19.67 -3.54
C ILE A 230 -8.17 -20.30 -2.88
N GLU A 231 -7.80 -19.85 -1.67
CA GLU A 231 -6.66 -20.38 -0.94
C GLU A 231 -6.77 -21.88 -0.66
N LEU A 232 -7.96 -22.33 -0.23
CA LEU A 232 -8.31 -23.72 0.01
C LEU A 232 -8.18 -24.55 -1.28
N LEU A 233 -8.75 -24.07 -2.40
CA LEU A 233 -8.69 -24.80 -3.67
C LEU A 233 -7.25 -24.94 -4.19
N ILE A 234 -6.42 -23.89 -4.04
CA ILE A 234 -4.99 -23.95 -4.40
C ILE A 234 -4.26 -25.01 -3.56
N SER A 235 -4.48 -25.03 -2.24
CA SER A 235 -3.84 -26.00 -1.36
C SER A 235 -4.32 -27.43 -1.63
N ARG A 236 -5.60 -27.62 -1.97
CA ARG A 236 -6.17 -28.90 -2.42
C ARG A 236 -5.57 -29.36 -3.74
N ASP A 237 -5.43 -28.46 -4.71
CA ASP A 237 -4.81 -28.78 -5.99
C ASP A 237 -3.32 -29.11 -5.83
N GLU A 238 -2.59 -28.43 -4.95
CA GLU A 238 -1.20 -28.76 -4.61
C GLU A 238 -1.08 -30.15 -3.96
N LEU A 239 -1.99 -30.47 -3.03
CA LEU A 239 -2.02 -31.76 -2.37
C LEU A 239 -2.25 -32.89 -3.37
N CYS A 240 -3.27 -32.77 -4.24
CA CYS A 240 -3.56 -33.76 -5.28
C CYS A 240 -2.48 -33.83 -6.37
N ALA A 241 -1.74 -32.74 -6.64
CA ALA A 241 -0.62 -32.77 -7.57
C ALA A 241 0.59 -33.54 -7.00
N LYS A 242 0.80 -33.47 -5.68
CA LYS A 242 1.87 -34.21 -4.98
C LYS A 242 1.52 -35.66 -4.68
N LEU A 243 0.22 -35.98 -4.54
CA LEU A 243 -0.31 -37.33 -4.33
C LEU A 243 -1.39 -37.63 -5.37
N PRO A 244 -1.00 -38.19 -6.53
CA PRO A 244 -1.92 -38.44 -7.65
C PRO A 244 -3.04 -39.45 -7.35
N GLU A 245 -2.92 -40.24 -6.28
CA GLU A 245 -3.98 -41.16 -5.83
C GLU A 245 -5.22 -40.41 -5.34
N LEU A 246 -5.05 -39.17 -4.89
CA LEU A 246 -6.13 -38.34 -4.36
C LEU A 246 -7.01 -37.80 -5.49
N LYS A 247 -8.31 -37.99 -5.34
CA LYS A 247 -9.33 -37.55 -6.29
C LYS A 247 -9.87 -36.19 -5.88
N ARG A 248 -9.86 -35.25 -6.84
CA ARG A 248 -10.53 -33.96 -6.77
C ARG A 248 -12.01 -34.13 -7.12
N GLY A 249 -12.88 -33.42 -6.42
CA GLY A 249 -14.28 -33.24 -6.77
C GLY A 249 -14.49 -32.11 -7.77
N ALA A 250 -15.75 -31.69 -7.89
CA ALA A 250 -16.21 -30.91 -9.04
C ALA A 250 -15.82 -29.42 -9.03
N ILE A 251 -15.70 -28.80 -7.85
CA ILE A 251 -15.41 -27.37 -7.76
C ILE A 251 -13.96 -27.07 -8.15
N THR A 252 -13.76 -26.13 -9.08
CA THR A 252 -12.42 -25.76 -9.57
C THR A 252 -12.10 -24.28 -9.33
N LEU A 253 -10.80 -23.94 -9.32
CA LEU A 253 -10.38 -22.55 -9.26
C LEU A 253 -10.94 -21.71 -10.44
N PRO A 254 -10.95 -22.20 -11.69
CA PRO A 254 -11.64 -21.54 -12.80
C PRO A 254 -13.10 -21.19 -12.52
N ASP A 255 -13.85 -22.04 -11.81
CA ASP A 255 -15.27 -21.77 -11.50
C ASP A 255 -15.41 -20.54 -10.60
N LEU A 256 -14.57 -20.45 -9.55
CA LEU A 256 -14.53 -19.29 -8.65
C LEU A 256 -14.11 -18.01 -9.36
N LEU A 257 -13.13 -18.11 -10.27
CA LEU A 257 -12.67 -16.95 -11.04
C LEU A 257 -13.77 -16.42 -11.96
N ARG A 258 -14.54 -17.30 -12.59
CA ARG A 258 -15.70 -16.91 -13.42
C ARG A 258 -16.81 -16.29 -12.59
N GLU A 259 -17.14 -16.87 -11.43
CA GLU A 259 -18.18 -16.35 -10.53
C GLU A 259 -17.87 -14.92 -10.07
N HIS A 260 -16.61 -14.61 -9.78
CA HIS A 260 -16.20 -13.32 -9.22
C HIS A 260 -15.50 -12.39 -10.21
N GLN A 261 -15.73 -12.55 -11.51
CA GLN A 261 -14.98 -11.85 -12.57
C GLN A 261 -14.86 -10.33 -12.41
N HIS A 262 -15.82 -9.67 -11.76
CA HIS A 262 -15.84 -8.21 -11.56
C HIS A 262 -15.09 -7.73 -10.31
N LYS A 263 -14.66 -8.63 -9.41
CA LYS A 263 -13.99 -8.29 -8.14
C LYS A 263 -12.64 -8.97 -7.97
N LEU A 264 -12.10 -9.59 -9.03
CA LEU A 264 -10.88 -10.39 -8.94
C LEU A 264 -9.67 -9.60 -8.43
N GLY A 265 -9.52 -8.32 -8.78
CA GLY A 265 -8.41 -7.50 -8.28
C GLY A 265 -8.38 -7.35 -6.75
N GLU A 266 -9.54 -7.11 -6.14
CA GLU A 266 -9.70 -7.02 -4.68
C GLU A 266 -9.47 -8.38 -4.02
N ILE A 267 -10.08 -9.43 -4.57
CA ILE A 267 -10.01 -10.79 -4.03
C ILE A 267 -8.57 -11.31 -4.07
N ILE A 268 -7.87 -11.18 -5.21
CA ILE A 268 -6.48 -11.63 -5.39
C ILE A 268 -5.54 -10.87 -4.45
N SER A 269 -5.79 -9.58 -4.22
CA SER A 269 -4.98 -8.79 -3.28
C SER A 269 -5.07 -9.29 -1.84
N GLN A 270 -6.16 -9.99 -1.47
CA GLN A 270 -6.35 -10.61 -0.16
C GLN A 270 -5.79 -12.05 -0.08
N VAL A 271 -5.52 -12.71 -1.20
CA VAL A 271 -4.87 -14.02 -1.24
C VAL A 271 -3.40 -13.88 -0.76
N PRO A 272 -2.87 -14.83 0.02
CA PRO A 272 -1.46 -14.79 0.43
C PRO A 272 -0.49 -14.63 -0.74
N ALA A 273 0.54 -13.80 -0.55
CA ALA A 273 1.45 -13.39 -1.63
C ALA A 273 2.11 -14.56 -2.38
N ASN A 274 2.44 -15.64 -1.67
CA ASN A 274 3.02 -16.85 -2.26
C ASN A 274 2.04 -17.66 -3.14
N LYS A 275 0.74 -17.36 -3.09
CA LYS A 275 -0.31 -18.02 -3.88
C LYS A 275 -0.90 -17.13 -4.98
N GLN A 276 -0.67 -15.81 -4.95
CA GLN A 276 -1.20 -14.85 -5.95
C GLN A 276 -0.81 -15.22 -7.38
N ARG A 277 0.47 -15.55 -7.62
CA ARG A 277 0.96 -15.94 -8.95
C ARG A 277 0.21 -17.15 -9.50
N ARG A 278 -0.07 -18.17 -8.67
CA ARG A 278 -0.82 -19.36 -9.08
C ARG A 278 -2.22 -18.99 -9.58
N VAL A 279 -2.91 -18.06 -8.90
CA VAL A 279 -4.22 -17.55 -9.34
C VAL A 279 -4.13 -16.86 -10.68
N LEU A 280 -3.17 -15.94 -10.84
CA LEU A 280 -3.00 -15.14 -12.05
C LEU A 280 -2.65 -16.02 -13.27
N THR A 281 -1.85 -17.07 -13.09
CA THR A 281 -1.54 -18.02 -14.17
C THR A 281 -2.76 -18.82 -14.66
N GLU A 282 -3.77 -19.01 -13.81
CA GLU A 282 -5.00 -19.73 -14.15
C GLU A 282 -5.89 -18.95 -15.15
N PHE A 283 -5.69 -17.64 -15.29
CA PHE A 283 -6.48 -16.80 -16.19
C PHE A 283 -6.41 -17.26 -17.64
N ARG A 284 -5.26 -17.78 -18.09
CA ARG A 284 -5.11 -18.27 -19.48
C ARG A 284 -6.03 -19.45 -19.79
N GLN A 285 -6.20 -20.35 -18.83
CA GLN A 285 -7.08 -21.51 -18.97
C GLN A 285 -8.55 -21.13 -18.73
N THR A 286 -8.78 -20.20 -17.80
CA THR A 286 -10.14 -19.78 -17.40
C THR A 286 -10.81 -18.87 -18.44
N PHE A 287 -10.02 -17.97 -19.04
CA PHE A 287 -10.44 -16.87 -19.92
C PHE A 287 -9.61 -16.83 -21.21
N PRO A 288 -9.60 -17.90 -22.04
CA PRO A 288 -8.63 -18.06 -23.13
C PRO A 288 -8.65 -16.93 -24.18
N ASN A 289 -9.79 -16.26 -24.36
CA ASN A 289 -9.98 -15.24 -25.38
C ASN A 289 -9.58 -13.82 -24.95
N ASP A 290 -9.55 -13.53 -23.64
CA ASP A 290 -9.40 -12.17 -23.12
C ASP A 290 -8.58 -12.09 -21.81
N TRP A 291 -7.81 -13.15 -21.49
CA TRP A 291 -7.02 -13.22 -20.25
C TRP A 291 -6.05 -12.03 -20.09
N SER A 292 -5.37 -11.59 -21.16
CA SER A 292 -4.40 -10.48 -21.08
C SER A 292 -5.12 -9.17 -20.75
N ALA A 293 -6.19 -8.84 -21.47
CA ALA A 293 -7.03 -7.67 -21.23
C ALA A 293 -7.61 -7.64 -19.80
N ARG A 294 -8.03 -8.79 -19.26
CA ARG A 294 -8.49 -8.91 -17.86
C ARG A 294 -7.39 -8.61 -16.87
N LEU A 295 -6.19 -9.17 -17.07
CA LEU A 295 -5.04 -8.89 -16.21
C LEU A 295 -4.63 -7.41 -16.27
N LEU A 296 -4.65 -6.79 -17.46
CA LEU A 296 -4.38 -5.36 -17.62
C LEU A 296 -5.40 -4.49 -16.89
N THR A 297 -6.67 -4.88 -16.90
CA THR A 297 -7.73 -4.19 -16.14
C THR A 297 -7.46 -4.28 -14.63
N ILE A 298 -7.11 -5.47 -14.14
CA ILE A 298 -6.79 -5.69 -12.71
C ILE A 298 -5.54 -4.89 -12.31
N LEU A 299 -4.53 -4.81 -13.17
CA LEU A 299 -3.28 -4.10 -12.91
C LEU A 299 -3.52 -2.63 -12.55
N GLN A 300 -4.55 -2.00 -13.12
CA GLN A 300 -4.83 -0.58 -12.89
C GLN A 300 -5.27 -0.28 -11.46
N SER A 301 -5.85 -1.25 -10.73
CA SER A 301 -6.45 -1.04 -9.40
C SER A 301 -5.97 -2.01 -8.31
N ALA A 302 -5.16 -3.02 -8.64
CA ALA A 302 -4.67 -3.99 -7.67
C ALA A 302 -3.55 -3.43 -6.76
N GLY A 303 -3.22 -4.16 -5.69
CA GLY A 303 -2.07 -3.80 -4.84
C GLY A 303 -0.72 -4.08 -5.50
N PHE A 304 0.34 -3.37 -5.07
CA PHE A 304 1.71 -3.45 -5.61
C PHE A 304 2.22 -4.86 -5.97
N ARG A 305 2.00 -5.85 -5.10
CA ARG A 305 2.48 -7.23 -5.34
C ARG A 305 1.79 -7.90 -6.52
N VAL A 306 0.47 -7.72 -6.62
CA VAL A 306 -0.34 -8.30 -7.69
C VAL A 306 0.02 -7.65 -9.02
N ILE A 307 0.23 -6.32 -9.03
CA ILE A 307 0.72 -5.57 -10.19
C ILE A 307 2.04 -6.15 -10.71
N GLY A 308 3.01 -6.35 -9.82
CA GLY A 308 4.30 -6.91 -10.20
C GLY A 308 4.21 -8.33 -10.77
N GLU A 309 3.36 -9.20 -10.21
CA GLU A 309 3.15 -10.54 -10.77
C GLU A 309 2.39 -10.53 -12.10
N ILE A 310 1.40 -9.64 -12.28
CA ILE A 310 0.72 -9.46 -13.57
C ILE A 310 1.73 -9.05 -14.64
N ALA A 311 2.55 -8.04 -14.36
CA ALA A 311 3.54 -7.55 -15.32
C ALA A 311 4.52 -8.65 -15.72
N LYS A 312 5.04 -9.43 -14.76
CA LYS A 312 5.91 -10.58 -15.05
C LYS A 312 5.22 -11.62 -15.93
N ILE A 313 3.98 -12.02 -15.59
CA ILE A 313 3.23 -13.01 -16.36
C ILE A 313 2.99 -12.52 -17.79
N LEU A 314 2.59 -11.27 -17.99
CA LEU A 314 2.38 -10.72 -19.33
C LEU A 314 3.67 -10.71 -20.14
N VAL A 315 4.79 -10.30 -19.55
CA VAL A 315 6.10 -10.31 -20.21
C VAL A 315 6.54 -11.75 -20.57
N GLU A 316 6.43 -12.69 -19.64
CA GLU A 316 6.76 -14.12 -19.85
C GLU A 316 5.91 -14.76 -20.97
N GLN A 317 4.69 -14.25 -21.19
CA GLN A 317 3.76 -14.74 -22.21
C GLN A 317 3.78 -13.91 -23.50
N GLY A 318 4.80 -13.06 -23.69
CA GLY A 318 4.99 -12.28 -24.92
C GLY A 318 4.04 -11.09 -25.09
N GLN A 319 3.31 -10.69 -24.04
CA GLN A 319 2.39 -9.54 -24.02
C GLN A 319 3.04 -8.25 -23.50
N ALA A 320 4.36 -8.13 -23.64
CA ALA A 320 5.14 -6.99 -23.19
C ALA A 320 4.69 -5.66 -23.82
N GLU A 321 4.46 -5.66 -25.13
CA GLU A 321 4.06 -4.45 -25.86
C GLU A 321 2.62 -4.04 -25.55
N GLU A 322 1.71 -5.01 -25.41
CA GLU A 322 0.32 -4.75 -24.98
C GLU A 322 0.29 -4.11 -23.59
N LEU A 323 1.08 -4.64 -22.65
CA LEU A 323 1.25 -4.07 -21.31
C LEU A 323 1.77 -2.64 -21.35
N ARG A 324 2.83 -2.38 -22.14
CA ARG A 324 3.41 -1.04 -22.28
C ARG A 324 2.40 -0.04 -22.83
N GLN A 325 1.64 -0.43 -23.85
CA GLN A 325 0.60 0.42 -24.45
C GLN A 325 -0.54 0.71 -23.47
N ALA A 326 -1.00 -0.30 -22.73
CA ALA A 326 -2.04 -0.13 -21.72
C ALA A 326 -1.60 0.80 -20.58
N LEU A 327 -0.36 0.66 -20.10
CA LEU A 327 0.21 1.57 -19.09
C LEU A 327 0.33 2.99 -19.63
N ASN A 328 0.86 3.17 -20.83
CA ASN A 328 0.97 4.49 -21.47
C ASN A 328 -0.40 5.19 -21.59
N ARG A 329 -1.41 4.43 -22.02
CA ARG A 329 -2.79 4.92 -22.11
C ARG A 329 -3.33 5.35 -20.74
N ALA A 330 -3.15 4.53 -19.72
CA ALA A 330 -3.62 4.83 -18.37
C ALA A 330 -2.87 6.02 -17.73
N ILE A 331 -1.60 6.23 -18.08
CA ILE A 331 -0.81 7.40 -17.68
C ILE A 331 -1.41 8.67 -18.30
N LYS A 332 -1.65 8.68 -19.62
CA LYS A 332 -2.21 9.81 -20.38
C LYS A 332 -3.63 10.16 -19.97
N GLU A 333 -4.45 9.15 -19.71
CA GLU A 333 -5.84 9.31 -19.24
C GLU A 333 -5.91 9.63 -17.74
N HIS A 334 -4.77 9.65 -17.03
CA HIS A 334 -4.68 9.81 -15.58
C HIS A 334 -5.52 8.81 -14.78
N SER A 335 -5.84 7.65 -15.35
CA SER A 335 -6.67 6.60 -14.75
C SER A 335 -5.86 5.56 -13.95
N ILE A 336 -4.53 5.57 -14.09
CA ILE A 336 -3.62 4.68 -13.36
C ILE A 336 -3.61 4.97 -11.84
N SER A 337 -3.60 3.92 -11.02
CA SER A 337 -3.55 4.03 -9.55
C SER A 337 -2.17 4.40 -9.02
N SER A 338 -2.14 4.94 -7.79
CA SER A 338 -0.89 5.28 -7.09
C SER A 338 -0.01 4.06 -6.81
N GLU A 339 -0.59 2.87 -6.59
CA GLU A 339 0.17 1.63 -6.41
C GLU A 339 0.84 1.18 -7.72
N ALA A 340 0.16 1.34 -8.87
CA ALA A 340 0.72 1.05 -10.19
C ALA A 340 1.81 2.04 -10.60
N LEU A 341 1.62 3.33 -10.32
CA LEU A 341 2.63 4.36 -10.52
C LEU A 341 3.86 4.12 -9.63
N PHE A 342 3.65 3.78 -8.36
CA PHE A 342 4.74 3.43 -7.44
C PHE A 342 5.53 2.22 -7.93
N TRP A 343 4.83 1.17 -8.41
CA TRP A 343 5.46 0.01 -9.02
C TRP A 343 6.28 0.40 -10.26
N LEU A 344 5.69 1.16 -11.19
CA LEU A 344 6.37 1.57 -12.42
C LEU A 344 7.65 2.38 -12.13
N CYS A 345 7.61 3.27 -11.14
CA CYS A 345 8.79 4.04 -10.71
C CYS A 345 9.89 3.15 -10.09
N LYS A 346 9.53 2.04 -9.45
CA LYS A 346 10.50 1.05 -8.95
C LYS A 346 11.10 0.21 -10.09
N GLU A 347 10.33 -0.06 -11.15
CA GLU A 347 10.76 -0.80 -12.33
C GLU A 347 11.40 0.09 -13.42
N ARG A 348 11.71 1.34 -13.11
CA ARG A 348 12.22 2.33 -14.07
C ARG A 348 13.51 1.92 -14.82
N GLY A 349 14.34 1.07 -14.21
CA GLY A 349 15.55 0.53 -14.85
C GLY A 349 15.29 -0.64 -15.81
N ALA A 350 14.05 -1.12 -15.94
CA ALA A 350 13.74 -2.41 -16.57
C ALA A 350 13.20 -2.24 -18.01
N GLY A 351 14.06 -2.53 -18.99
CA GLY A 351 13.70 -2.88 -20.37
C GLY A 351 12.57 -2.03 -20.99
N ILE A 352 11.43 -2.66 -21.25
CA ILE A 352 10.28 -2.08 -21.97
C ILE A 352 9.61 -0.90 -21.25
N PHE A 353 9.83 -0.73 -19.94
CA PHE A 353 9.20 0.31 -19.14
C PHE A 353 9.98 1.63 -19.15
N ALA A 354 11.25 1.62 -19.55
CA ALA A 354 12.07 2.83 -19.65
C ALA A 354 11.44 3.88 -20.58
N ALA A 355 10.75 3.43 -21.64
CA ALA A 355 10.04 4.30 -22.57
C ALA A 355 8.80 4.99 -21.98
N LEU A 356 8.36 4.60 -20.78
CA LEU A 356 7.25 5.23 -20.05
C LEU A 356 7.74 6.27 -19.03
N LEU A 357 9.06 6.45 -18.88
CA LEU A 357 9.65 7.41 -17.95
C LEU A 357 9.82 8.75 -18.62
N ASP A 358 8.75 9.53 -18.59
CA ASP A 358 8.71 10.86 -19.16
C ASP A 358 7.96 11.85 -18.26
N VAL A 359 7.85 13.07 -18.78
CA VAL A 359 7.13 14.16 -18.11
C VAL A 359 5.63 13.88 -17.96
N GLU A 360 5.03 13.05 -18.82
CA GLU A 360 3.63 12.66 -18.71
C GLU A 360 3.43 11.74 -17.51
N LEU A 361 4.35 10.80 -17.27
CA LEU A 361 4.35 9.98 -16.07
C LEU A 361 4.45 10.84 -14.80
N MET A 362 5.37 11.80 -14.76
CA MET A 362 5.48 12.73 -13.61
C MET A 362 4.20 13.54 -13.40
N THR A 363 3.58 14.00 -14.48
CA THR A 363 2.30 14.70 -14.47
C THR A 363 1.19 13.81 -13.90
N SER A 364 1.18 12.52 -14.26
CA SER A 364 0.22 11.53 -13.75
C SER A 364 0.46 11.19 -12.28
N ILE A 365 1.71 11.15 -11.82
CA ILE A 365 2.08 11.01 -10.41
C ILE A 365 1.51 12.15 -9.58
N ILE A 366 1.69 13.40 -10.00
CA ILE A 366 1.13 14.57 -9.30
C ILE A 366 -0.39 14.47 -9.26
N SER A 367 -1.05 14.16 -10.40
CA SER A 367 -2.51 13.97 -10.45
C SER A 367 -2.99 12.90 -9.46
N ALA A 368 -2.29 11.76 -9.37
CA ALA A 368 -2.66 10.67 -8.48
C ALA A 368 -2.51 11.06 -7.01
N LEU A 369 -1.39 11.70 -6.65
CA LEU A 369 -1.16 12.22 -5.31
C LEU A 369 -2.19 13.29 -4.94
N GLU A 370 -2.61 14.14 -5.87
CA GLU A 370 -3.68 15.13 -5.67
C GLU A 370 -5.03 14.50 -5.37
N ARG A 371 -5.41 13.44 -6.09
CA ARG A 371 -6.65 12.70 -5.82
C ARG A 371 -6.62 12.03 -4.44
N ASP A 372 -5.47 11.46 -4.07
CA ASP A 372 -5.31 10.71 -2.84
C ASP A 372 -5.28 11.59 -1.58
N GLN A 373 -5.12 12.92 -1.72
CA GLN A 373 -5.07 13.87 -0.59
C GLN A 373 -6.30 13.81 0.32
N PHE A 374 -7.45 13.41 -0.21
CA PHE A 374 -8.72 13.33 0.52
C PHE A 374 -9.01 11.94 1.09
N THR A 375 -8.11 10.97 0.90
CA THR A 375 -8.22 9.65 1.53
C THR A 375 -7.66 9.70 2.96
N GLU A 376 -8.17 8.84 3.86
CA GLU A 376 -7.80 8.84 5.29
C GLU A 376 -6.28 8.65 5.56
N ASN A 377 -5.50 8.26 4.54
CA ASN A 377 -4.05 7.98 4.62
C ASN A 377 -3.16 9.07 3.97
N ARG A 378 -3.49 10.35 4.16
CA ARG A 378 -2.77 11.55 3.65
C ARG A 378 -1.22 11.51 3.69
N ARG A 379 -0.61 10.82 4.66
CA ARG A 379 0.86 10.83 4.92
C ARG A 379 1.57 9.50 4.66
N ALA A 380 0.88 8.49 4.12
CA ALA A 380 1.39 7.12 4.02
C ALA A 380 1.36 6.56 2.59
N SER A 381 1.25 7.41 1.56
CA SER A 381 1.36 6.96 0.18
C SER A 381 2.82 6.65 -0.14
N LYS A 382 3.12 5.38 -0.41
CA LYS A 382 4.48 4.95 -0.80
C LYS A 382 4.99 5.69 -2.03
N LEU A 383 4.09 6.15 -2.92
CA LEU A 383 4.43 6.96 -4.09
C LEU A 383 4.97 8.34 -3.69
N HIS A 384 4.32 8.98 -2.70
CA HIS A 384 4.78 10.25 -2.16
C HIS A 384 6.17 10.10 -1.54
N ASP A 385 6.36 9.08 -0.70
CA ASP A 385 7.64 8.83 -0.04
C ASP A 385 8.74 8.51 -1.05
N LEU A 386 8.43 7.68 -2.07
CA LEU A 386 9.36 7.37 -3.14
C LEU A 386 9.88 8.63 -3.85
N LEU A 387 8.99 9.58 -4.17
CA LEU A 387 9.36 10.79 -4.87
C LEU A 387 10.29 11.68 -4.04
N LEU A 388 10.14 11.67 -2.71
CA LEU A 388 10.97 12.45 -1.80
C LEU A 388 12.31 11.77 -1.48
N GLU A 389 12.30 10.46 -1.25
CA GLU A 389 13.47 9.69 -0.85
C GLU A 389 14.41 9.39 -2.02
N ASP A 390 13.86 9.09 -3.20
CA ASP A 390 14.63 8.78 -4.40
C ASP A 390 15.15 10.07 -5.06
N ARG A 391 16.46 10.31 -4.94
CA ARG A 391 17.09 11.55 -5.39
C ARG A 391 17.19 11.68 -6.90
N ASP A 392 17.12 10.56 -7.61
CA ASP A 392 17.36 10.47 -9.05
C ASP A 392 16.06 10.35 -9.83
N LEU A 393 14.98 9.81 -9.23
CA LEU A 393 13.69 9.60 -9.89
C LEU A 393 13.15 10.83 -10.65
N VAL A 394 13.19 12.02 -10.03
CA VAL A 394 12.74 13.26 -10.71
C VAL A 394 13.61 13.57 -11.92
N SER A 395 14.93 13.41 -11.78
CA SER A 395 15.86 13.64 -12.88
C SER A 395 15.67 12.61 -14.00
N ASP A 396 15.42 11.34 -13.66
CA ASP A 396 15.15 10.26 -14.62
C ASP A 396 13.89 10.54 -15.44
N LEU A 397 12.82 11.04 -14.81
CA LEU A 397 11.56 11.36 -15.49
C LEU A 397 11.66 12.59 -16.40
N LEU A 398 12.59 13.51 -16.12
CA LEU A 398 12.73 14.76 -16.86
C LEU A 398 13.87 14.75 -17.88
N VAL A 399 14.75 13.76 -17.90
CA VAL A 399 16.00 13.79 -18.69
C VAL A 399 15.80 14.14 -20.18
N ASN A 400 14.67 13.73 -20.76
CA ASN A 400 14.33 13.98 -22.16
C ASN A 400 13.16 14.99 -22.34
N ALA A 401 12.76 15.71 -21.29
CA ALA A 401 11.61 16.61 -21.34
C ALA A 401 11.92 17.87 -22.18
N PRO A 402 11.08 18.23 -23.16
CA PRO A 402 11.20 19.52 -23.84
C PRO A 402 11.03 20.68 -22.85
N ALA A 403 11.80 21.77 -23.03
CA ALA A 403 11.77 22.92 -22.14
C ALA A 403 10.36 23.49 -21.85
N PRO A 404 9.42 23.57 -22.82
CA PRO A 404 8.04 24.00 -22.52
C PRO A 404 7.32 23.06 -21.54
N GLN A 405 7.47 21.74 -21.72
CA GLN A 405 6.83 20.75 -20.86
C GLN A 405 7.46 20.74 -19.45
N ALA A 406 8.78 20.93 -19.36
CA ALA A 406 9.48 21.07 -18.09
C ALA A 406 9.01 22.33 -17.31
N ARG A 407 8.75 23.45 -18.01
CA ARG A 407 8.17 24.67 -17.41
C ARG A 407 6.75 24.44 -16.91
N ASP A 408 5.90 23.82 -17.71
CA ASP A 408 4.52 23.53 -17.30
C ASP A 408 4.47 22.62 -16.07
N LEU A 409 5.34 21.60 -16.03
CA LEU A 409 5.48 20.75 -14.85
C LEU A 409 5.97 21.54 -13.62
N MET A 410 6.93 22.48 -13.80
CA MET A 410 7.43 23.33 -12.72
C MET A 410 6.31 24.20 -12.13
N ARG A 411 5.46 24.79 -12.99
CA ARG A 411 4.27 25.54 -12.54
C ARG A 411 3.31 24.63 -11.77
N ARG A 412 3.08 23.41 -12.25
CA ARG A 412 2.21 22.46 -11.55
C ARG A 412 2.78 22.05 -10.19
N MET A 413 4.10 21.87 -10.09
CA MET A 413 4.78 21.59 -8.82
C MET A 413 4.68 22.74 -7.81
N LEU A 414 4.70 24.00 -8.29
CA LEU A 414 4.47 25.18 -7.44
C LEU A 414 3.05 25.19 -6.87
N LEU A 415 2.06 24.91 -7.73
CA LEU A 415 0.64 25.06 -7.41
C LEU A 415 0.03 23.84 -6.70
N THR A 416 0.62 22.65 -6.82
CA THR A 416 0.02 21.43 -6.28
C THR A 416 -0.10 21.48 -4.74
N PRO A 417 -1.24 21.05 -4.18
CA PRO A 417 -1.37 20.87 -2.74
C PRO A 417 -0.73 19.57 -2.21
N ALA A 418 -0.15 18.74 -3.09
CA ALA A 418 0.31 17.39 -2.74
C ALA A 418 1.53 17.35 -1.82
N PHE A 419 2.29 18.44 -1.78
CA PHE A 419 3.52 18.53 -1.02
C PHE A 419 3.52 19.78 -0.14
N GLU A 420 4.14 19.66 1.03
CA GLU A 420 4.47 20.81 1.87
C GLU A 420 5.55 21.68 1.19
N GLU A 421 5.61 22.97 1.52
CA GLU A 421 6.49 23.94 0.85
C GLU A 421 7.98 23.54 0.84
N LEU A 422 8.47 22.94 1.92
CA LEU A 422 9.85 22.44 1.98
C LEU A 422 10.10 21.31 0.96
N ASN A 423 9.14 20.38 0.85
CA ASN A 423 9.22 19.25 -0.07
C ASN A 423 9.10 19.71 -1.53
N LYS A 424 8.22 20.69 -1.82
CA LYS A 424 8.16 21.34 -3.13
C LYS A 424 9.52 21.92 -3.52
N ARG A 425 10.16 22.69 -2.62
CA ARG A 425 11.49 23.28 -2.87
C ARG A 425 12.54 22.22 -3.19
N SER A 426 12.54 21.11 -2.44
CA SER A 426 13.44 19.97 -2.71
C SER A 426 13.20 19.35 -4.09
N LEU A 427 11.95 19.10 -4.47
CA LEU A 427 11.60 18.53 -5.77
C LEU A 427 11.94 19.49 -6.92
N MET A 428 11.64 20.78 -6.77
CA MET A 428 11.98 21.82 -7.75
C MET A 428 13.49 21.97 -7.93
N ALA A 429 14.28 21.86 -6.86
CA ALA A 429 15.74 21.86 -6.97
C ALA A 429 16.26 20.66 -7.78
N ARG A 430 15.60 19.50 -7.72
CA ARG A 430 15.94 18.33 -8.56
C ARG A 430 15.55 18.57 -10.02
N MET A 431 14.40 19.21 -10.28
CA MET A 431 14.00 19.60 -11.64
C MET A 431 15.01 20.59 -12.26
N ILE A 432 15.44 21.61 -11.51
CA ILE A 432 16.44 22.60 -11.95
C ILE A 432 17.79 21.94 -12.28
N ARG A 433 18.16 20.88 -11.56
CA ARG A 433 19.40 20.13 -11.84
C ARG A 433 19.41 19.57 -13.26
N THR A 434 18.26 19.08 -13.74
CA THR A 434 18.12 18.53 -15.10
C THR A 434 17.80 19.62 -16.13
N HIS A 435 17.07 20.66 -15.73
CA HIS A 435 16.66 21.81 -16.55
C HIS A 435 17.06 23.14 -15.90
N PRO A 436 18.33 23.57 -16.03
CA PRO A 436 18.82 24.80 -15.39
C PRO A 436 18.04 26.06 -15.77
N GLU A 437 17.43 26.08 -16.96
CA GLU A 437 16.57 27.17 -17.45
C GLU A 437 15.33 27.42 -16.58
N LEU A 438 14.95 26.49 -15.70
CA LEU A 438 13.83 26.67 -14.77
C LEU A 438 14.18 27.49 -13.53
N GLN A 439 15.47 27.72 -13.24
CA GLN A 439 15.92 28.41 -12.03
C GLN A 439 15.28 29.80 -11.88
N SER A 440 15.13 30.50 -12.99
CA SER A 440 14.55 31.83 -13.08
C SER A 440 13.10 31.92 -12.60
N MET A 441 12.37 30.80 -12.64
CA MET A 441 10.99 30.71 -12.16
C MET A 441 10.90 30.80 -10.63
N LEU A 442 12.00 30.56 -9.92
CA LEU A 442 12.08 30.68 -8.45
C LEU A 442 12.67 32.00 -7.99
N THR A 443 13.55 32.62 -8.79
CA THR A 443 14.22 33.88 -8.41
C THR A 443 13.36 35.11 -8.68
N GLY A 444 12.19 34.94 -9.30
CA GLY A 444 11.31 36.05 -9.68
C GLY A 444 11.78 36.82 -10.92
N ASP A 445 12.88 36.40 -11.55
CA ASP A 445 13.41 36.99 -12.79
C ASP A 445 12.72 36.45 -14.04
N PHE A 446 11.83 35.46 -13.90
CA PHE A 446 10.84 35.14 -14.94
C PHE A 446 9.66 36.11 -14.84
N GLU A 447 9.85 37.29 -15.43
CA GLU A 447 8.81 37.80 -16.31
C GLU A 447 8.78 36.89 -17.54
N GLU A 448 8.12 35.76 -17.42
CA GLU A 448 7.67 35.08 -18.61
C GLU A 448 6.71 36.06 -19.27
N LYS A 449 7.08 36.57 -20.45
CA LYS A 449 6.11 37.00 -21.45
C LYS A 449 5.31 35.77 -21.88
N GLU A 450 4.52 35.17 -20.97
CA GLU A 450 3.22 34.68 -21.37
C GLU A 450 2.52 35.94 -21.89
N GLY A 451 2.53 36.10 -23.20
CA GLY A 451 2.01 37.29 -23.85
C GLY A 451 0.63 37.59 -23.28
N ALA A 452 0.42 38.86 -22.92
CA ALA A 452 -0.88 39.39 -22.56
C ALA A 452 -1.99 38.70 -23.36
N LEU A 453 -2.95 38.11 -22.66
CA LEU A 453 -4.08 37.46 -23.31
C LEU A 453 -4.99 38.55 -23.87
N VAL A 454 -4.94 38.75 -25.18
CA VAL A 454 -5.71 39.80 -25.86
C VAL A 454 -7.17 39.36 -25.94
N VAL A 455 -8.07 40.17 -25.41
CA VAL A 455 -9.52 39.93 -25.36
C VAL A 455 -10.27 41.21 -25.68
N SER A 456 -11.50 41.11 -26.18
CA SER A 456 -12.36 42.29 -26.27
C SER A 456 -12.64 42.88 -24.88
N TRP A 457 -12.86 44.20 -24.82
CA TRP A 457 -13.33 44.85 -23.59
C TRP A 457 -14.63 44.23 -23.07
N THR A 458 -15.56 43.91 -23.96
CA THR A 458 -16.85 43.26 -23.63
C THR A 458 -16.65 41.91 -22.95
N SER A 459 -15.78 41.05 -23.51
CA SER A 459 -15.48 39.74 -22.92
C SER A 459 -14.73 39.86 -21.60
N LEU A 460 -13.83 40.84 -21.47
CA LEU A 460 -13.13 41.11 -20.23
C LEU A 460 -14.10 41.52 -19.11
N GLU A 461 -15.04 42.41 -19.41
CA GLU A 461 -16.05 42.86 -18.45
C GLU A 461 -17.02 41.74 -18.06
N LYS A 462 -17.45 40.92 -19.03
CA LYS A 462 -18.26 39.73 -18.76
C LYS A 462 -17.57 38.75 -17.81
N ARG A 463 -16.27 38.51 -17.98
CA ARG A 463 -15.48 37.63 -17.09
C ARG A 463 -15.23 38.24 -15.72
N LYS A 464 -15.02 39.56 -15.63
CA LYS A 464 -14.93 40.26 -14.33
C LYS A 464 -16.25 40.15 -13.56
N LYS A 465 -17.38 40.36 -14.23
CA LYS A 465 -18.70 40.20 -13.63
C LYS A 465 -18.97 38.75 -13.19
N GLU A 466 -18.59 37.76 -13.99
CA GLU A 466 -18.66 36.34 -13.61
C GLU A 466 -17.85 36.06 -12.34
N TYR A 467 -16.62 36.59 -12.25
CA TYR A 467 -15.77 36.47 -11.07
C TYR A 467 -16.39 37.15 -9.84
N ASP A 468 -16.87 38.38 -9.98
CA ASP A 468 -17.47 39.15 -8.89
C ASP A 468 -18.74 38.46 -8.36
N GLU A 469 -19.60 37.94 -9.24
CA GLU A 469 -20.77 37.14 -8.84
C GLU A 469 -20.36 35.87 -8.10
N LEU A 470 -19.31 35.20 -8.55
CA LEU A 470 -18.82 33.97 -7.93
C LEU A 470 -18.29 34.23 -6.51
N VAL A 471 -17.51 35.30 -6.33
CA VAL A 471 -16.90 35.66 -5.03
C VAL A 471 -17.89 36.30 -4.07
N SER A 472 -18.73 37.23 -4.54
CA SER A 472 -19.62 38.01 -3.68
C SER A 472 -20.96 37.33 -3.37
N LYS A 473 -21.42 36.41 -4.24
CA LYS A 473 -22.72 35.74 -4.08
C LYS A 473 -22.60 34.23 -3.94
N LYS A 474 -22.12 33.53 -4.98
CA LYS A 474 -22.20 32.06 -5.07
C LYS A 474 -21.40 31.34 -3.98
N ILE A 475 -20.15 31.74 -3.73
CA ILE A 475 -19.32 31.13 -2.68
C ILE A 475 -19.90 31.38 -1.27
N PRO A 476 -20.29 32.62 -0.90
CA PRO A 476 -20.98 32.87 0.36
C PRO A 476 -22.29 32.09 0.53
N GLU A 477 -23.12 32.00 -0.51
CA GLU A 477 -24.36 31.21 -0.50
C GLU A 477 -24.09 29.73 -0.24
N ASN A 478 -23.20 29.11 -1.02
CA ASN A 478 -22.79 27.73 -0.82
C ASN A 478 -22.19 27.49 0.59
N THR A 479 -21.49 28.48 1.14
CA THR A 479 -20.96 28.39 2.52
C THR A 479 -22.08 28.38 3.57
N ARG A 480 -23.16 29.15 3.36
CA ARG A 480 -24.35 29.12 4.21
C ARG A 480 -25.09 27.78 4.06
N GLU A 481 -25.23 27.26 2.85
CA GLU A 481 -25.84 25.94 2.58
C GLU A 481 -25.10 24.81 3.29
N ILE A 482 -23.75 24.81 3.26
CA ILE A 482 -22.95 23.85 4.03
C ILE A 482 -23.21 23.99 5.54
N GLY A 483 -23.32 25.23 6.04
CA GLY A 483 -23.63 25.50 7.45
C GLY A 483 -25.00 24.98 7.88
N ILE A 484 -26.01 25.17 7.04
CA ILE A 484 -27.37 24.68 7.25
C ILE A 484 -27.40 23.15 7.17
N ALA A 485 -26.80 22.56 6.13
CA ALA A 485 -26.68 21.11 5.96
C ALA A 485 -25.99 20.45 7.17
N ARG A 486 -24.99 21.12 7.75
CA ARG A 486 -24.28 20.67 8.95
C ARG A 486 -25.13 20.70 10.23
N SER A 487 -26.16 21.55 10.29
CA SER A 487 -27.07 21.66 11.44
C SER A 487 -28.07 20.51 11.56
N TYR A 488 -28.25 19.70 10.51
CA TYR A 488 -29.18 18.56 10.49
C TYR A 488 -28.63 17.27 11.14
N GLY A 489 -27.46 17.33 11.79
CA GLY A 489 -26.95 16.23 12.61
C GLY A 489 -26.06 15.26 11.85
N ASP A 490 -26.57 14.07 11.47
CA ASP A 490 -25.72 12.97 11.01
C ASP A 490 -25.13 13.21 9.60
N LEU A 491 -23.87 13.65 9.58
CA LEU A 491 -23.13 14.03 8.38
C LEU A 491 -22.73 12.84 7.50
N ARG A 492 -22.82 11.60 8.00
CA ARG A 492 -22.38 10.41 7.25
C ARG A 492 -23.35 10.03 6.14
N GLU A 493 -24.65 10.24 6.34
CA GLU A 493 -25.71 9.93 5.38
C GLU A 493 -26.32 11.17 4.69
N ASN A 494 -25.99 12.37 5.16
CA ASN A 494 -26.55 13.62 4.63
C ASN A 494 -26.06 13.89 3.19
N PHE A 495 -26.96 13.68 2.22
CA PHE A 495 -26.70 13.84 0.79
C PHE A 495 -26.48 15.31 0.43
N GLU A 496 -27.24 16.21 1.06
CA GLU A 496 -27.18 17.65 0.88
C GLU A 496 -25.82 18.22 1.30
N TYR A 497 -25.23 17.72 2.39
CA TYR A 497 -23.90 18.12 2.84
C TYR A 497 -22.80 17.70 1.85
N LYS A 498 -22.89 16.47 1.31
CA LYS A 498 -21.93 15.96 0.31
C LYS A 498 -22.02 16.77 -0.99
N ALA A 499 -23.23 17.00 -1.49
CA ALA A 499 -23.47 17.80 -2.70
C ALA A 499 -22.97 19.25 -2.53
N ALA A 500 -23.25 19.90 -1.40
CA ALA A 500 -22.79 21.26 -1.13
C ALA A 500 -21.25 21.36 -1.01
N LYS A 501 -20.58 20.30 -0.51
CA LYS A 501 -19.11 20.22 -0.46
C LYS A 501 -18.49 20.00 -1.83
N GLU A 502 -19.10 19.20 -2.68
CA GLU A 502 -18.68 19.03 -4.07
C GLU A 502 -18.84 20.34 -4.85
N MET A 503 -20.00 21.00 -4.70
CA MET A 503 -20.25 22.31 -5.29
C MET A 503 -19.26 23.38 -4.81
N GLN A 504 -18.86 23.35 -3.53
CA GLN A 504 -17.78 24.20 -3.01
C GLN A 504 -16.47 24.01 -3.79
N THR A 505 -16.13 22.77 -4.13
CA THR A 505 -14.90 22.43 -4.84
C THR A 505 -14.96 22.95 -6.28
N VAL A 506 -16.10 22.78 -6.97
CA VAL A 506 -16.35 23.32 -8.31
C VAL A 506 -16.23 24.85 -8.32
N LEU A 507 -16.86 25.53 -7.36
CA LEU A 507 -16.81 26.99 -7.25
C LEU A 507 -15.40 27.51 -6.98
N MET A 508 -14.64 26.88 -6.08
CA MET A 508 -13.27 27.30 -5.75
C MET A 508 -12.29 27.04 -6.90
N ARG A 509 -12.43 25.94 -7.63
CA ARG A 509 -11.67 25.68 -8.86
C ARG A 509 -11.96 26.75 -9.91
N ARG A 510 -13.25 27.05 -10.15
CA ARG A 510 -13.65 28.06 -11.12
C ARG A 510 -13.14 29.45 -10.74
N LYS A 511 -13.13 29.79 -9.45
CA LYS A 511 -12.54 31.02 -8.93
C LYS A 511 -11.06 31.13 -9.32
N ALA A 512 -10.27 30.11 -9.01
CA ALA A 512 -8.82 30.10 -9.28
C ALA A 512 -8.52 30.21 -10.79
N GLU A 513 -9.29 29.50 -11.62
CA GLU A 513 -9.20 29.60 -13.09
C GLU A 513 -9.46 31.03 -13.56
N LEU A 514 -10.56 31.67 -13.10
CA LEU A 514 -10.90 33.05 -13.47
C LEU A 514 -9.86 34.07 -12.97
N GLU A 515 -9.31 33.91 -11.75
CA GLU A 515 -8.27 34.78 -11.22
C GLU A 515 -7.01 34.75 -12.09
N GLN A 516 -6.55 33.56 -12.45
CA GLN A 516 -5.37 33.39 -13.31
C GLN A 516 -5.60 33.96 -14.71
N MET A 517 -6.80 33.73 -15.27
CA MET A 517 -7.20 34.23 -16.58
C MET A 517 -7.30 35.78 -16.60
N LEU A 518 -7.94 36.38 -15.59
CA LEU A 518 -8.11 37.83 -15.48
C LEU A 518 -6.79 38.56 -15.23
N ALA A 519 -5.85 37.98 -14.46
CA ALA A 519 -4.53 38.58 -14.23
C ALA A 519 -3.73 38.78 -15.54
N ARG A 520 -3.90 37.85 -16.49
CA ARG A 520 -3.17 37.82 -17.77
C ARG A 520 -3.89 38.56 -18.89
N ALA A 521 -5.19 38.81 -18.77
CA ALA A 521 -6.00 39.43 -19.81
C ALA A 521 -5.67 40.91 -20.01
N ARG A 522 -5.69 41.35 -21.26
CA ARG A 522 -5.59 42.75 -21.67
C ARG A 522 -6.72 43.05 -22.65
N GLY A 523 -7.56 44.02 -22.30
CA GLY A 523 -8.67 44.47 -23.12
C GLY A 523 -8.18 45.21 -24.36
N SER A 524 -8.82 44.96 -25.50
CA SER A 524 -8.56 45.61 -26.78
C SER A 524 -9.89 45.88 -27.50
N ASN A 525 -9.93 46.97 -28.27
CA ASN A 525 -10.96 47.25 -29.28
C ASN A 525 -10.54 46.74 -30.67
N PHE A 526 -9.36 46.12 -30.77
CA PHE A 526 -8.76 45.60 -32.00
C PHE A 526 -8.55 46.64 -33.11
N GLU A 527 -8.47 47.92 -32.74
CA GLU A 527 -8.14 48.99 -33.68
C GLU A 527 -6.71 48.86 -34.18
N ASN A 528 -6.49 49.22 -35.45
CA ASN A 528 -5.18 49.16 -36.13
C ASN A 528 -4.60 47.74 -36.33
N ALA A 529 -5.46 46.74 -36.55
CA ALA A 529 -5.01 45.40 -36.91
C ALA A 529 -4.12 45.41 -38.17
N ASP A 530 -3.06 44.60 -38.18
CA ASP A 530 -2.20 44.41 -39.34
C ASP A 530 -2.98 43.63 -40.41
N LEU A 531 -3.22 44.26 -41.56
CA LEU A 531 -3.97 43.67 -42.68
C LEU A 531 -3.07 42.97 -43.71
N THR A 532 -1.74 43.01 -43.54
CA THR A 532 -0.82 42.31 -44.46
C THR A 532 -0.84 40.80 -44.29
N GLN A 533 -1.40 40.33 -43.17
CA GLN A 533 -1.56 38.94 -42.79
C GLN A 533 -2.74 38.81 -41.81
N VAL A 534 -3.26 37.59 -41.63
CA VAL A 534 -4.34 37.35 -40.68
C VAL A 534 -3.79 37.56 -39.27
N SER A 535 -4.30 38.57 -38.58
CA SER A 535 -3.88 38.95 -37.24
C SER A 535 -5.10 39.11 -36.32
N ILE A 536 -4.88 39.31 -35.02
CA ILE A 536 -5.97 39.55 -34.07
C ILE A 536 -6.65 40.87 -34.45
N GLY A 537 -7.98 40.86 -34.64
CA GLY A 537 -8.75 42.00 -35.14
C GLY A 537 -9.02 41.99 -36.63
N THR A 538 -8.70 40.91 -37.35
CA THR A 538 -8.93 40.81 -38.80
C THR A 538 -10.13 39.92 -39.13
N ARG A 539 -10.69 40.15 -40.32
CA ARG A 539 -11.67 39.30 -40.99
C ARG A 539 -11.02 38.67 -42.21
N ALA A 540 -10.84 37.36 -42.18
CA ALA A 540 -10.26 36.59 -43.28
C ALA A 540 -11.38 36.02 -44.16
N ILE A 541 -11.39 36.38 -45.44
CA ILE A 541 -12.28 35.81 -46.45
C ILE A 541 -11.58 34.61 -47.07
N LEU A 542 -12.23 33.46 -47.02
CA LEU A 542 -11.68 32.17 -47.39
C LEU A 542 -12.48 31.56 -48.54
N ARG A 543 -11.79 30.83 -49.42
CA ARG A 543 -12.42 30.05 -50.49
C ARG A 543 -12.03 28.58 -50.35
N ASP A 544 -13.01 27.69 -50.31
CA ASP A 544 -12.75 26.25 -50.39
C ASP A 544 -12.20 25.86 -51.76
N THR A 545 -11.04 25.21 -51.77
CA THR A 545 -10.36 24.79 -53.01
C THR A 545 -11.05 23.63 -53.75
N SER A 546 -11.90 22.85 -53.06
CA SER A 546 -12.66 21.73 -53.62
C SER A 546 -14.04 22.15 -54.09
N SER A 547 -14.77 22.94 -53.29
CA SER A 547 -16.16 23.33 -53.59
C SER A 547 -16.31 24.71 -54.22
N GLY A 548 -15.30 25.58 -54.10
CA GLY A 548 -15.37 26.98 -54.54
C GLY A 548 -16.20 27.89 -53.62
N GLU A 549 -16.75 27.36 -52.53
CA GLU A 549 -17.54 28.13 -51.56
C GLU A 549 -16.69 29.22 -50.89
N ILE A 550 -17.27 30.42 -50.76
CA ILE A 550 -16.65 31.56 -50.07
C ILE A 550 -17.31 31.76 -48.72
N PHE A 551 -16.51 31.85 -47.67
CA PHE A 551 -16.97 32.10 -46.30
C PHE A 551 -15.93 32.92 -45.54
N GLU A 552 -16.27 33.42 -44.35
CA GLU A 552 -15.37 34.28 -43.57
C GLU A 552 -15.15 33.78 -42.15
N TYR A 553 -14.01 34.16 -41.56
CA TYR A 553 -13.78 34.10 -40.13
C TYR A 553 -13.23 35.42 -39.59
N LYS A 554 -13.80 35.88 -38.48
CA LYS A 554 -13.30 37.03 -37.71
C LYS A 554 -12.35 36.49 -36.62
N ILE A 555 -11.07 36.82 -36.70
CA ILE A 555 -10.06 36.35 -35.75
C ILE A 555 -9.94 37.35 -34.61
N LEU A 556 -10.61 37.08 -33.50
CA LEU A 556 -10.65 37.97 -32.33
C LEU A 556 -9.91 37.36 -31.12
N GLY A 557 -10.08 37.98 -29.96
CA GLY A 557 -9.40 37.64 -28.73
C GLY A 557 -9.78 36.28 -28.15
N ALA A 558 -9.06 35.90 -27.10
CA ALA A 558 -9.10 34.55 -26.53
C ALA A 558 -10.49 34.10 -26.07
N TRP A 559 -11.35 35.05 -25.65
CA TRP A 559 -12.67 34.80 -25.06
C TRP A 559 -13.83 35.19 -25.98
N ASP A 560 -13.54 35.57 -27.22
CA ASP A 560 -14.49 36.20 -28.13
C ASP A 560 -15.16 35.22 -29.11
N SER A 561 -14.84 33.92 -29.04
CA SER A 561 -15.42 32.93 -29.96
C SER A 561 -16.95 32.93 -29.95
N ASP A 562 -17.53 33.10 -31.12
CA ASP A 562 -18.97 33.04 -31.38
C ASP A 562 -19.17 32.36 -32.74
N PRO A 563 -19.46 31.04 -32.75
CA PRO A 563 -19.65 30.27 -33.98
C PRO A 563 -20.80 30.79 -34.86
N GLU A 564 -21.86 31.34 -34.26
CA GLU A 564 -23.03 31.84 -35.01
C GLU A 564 -22.67 33.11 -35.79
N GLN A 565 -21.72 33.90 -35.29
CA GLN A 565 -21.23 35.13 -35.90
C GLN A 565 -19.93 34.95 -36.68
N HIS A 566 -19.50 33.70 -36.88
CA HIS A 566 -18.21 33.33 -37.48
C HIS A 566 -16.99 33.99 -36.79
N VAL A 567 -17.09 34.23 -35.48
CA VAL A 567 -16.00 34.75 -34.67
C VAL A 567 -15.20 33.59 -34.08
N VAL A 568 -13.90 33.62 -34.31
CA VAL A 568 -12.97 32.57 -33.92
C VAL A 568 -11.88 33.18 -33.05
N SER A 569 -11.74 32.68 -31.82
CA SER A 569 -10.59 33.04 -30.98
C SER A 569 -9.29 32.60 -31.66
N TYR A 570 -8.29 33.49 -31.61
CA TYR A 570 -6.95 33.20 -32.11
C TYR A 570 -6.32 31.96 -31.45
N GLN A 571 -6.80 31.51 -30.28
CA GLN A 571 -6.29 30.33 -29.57
C GLN A 571 -6.90 29.00 -30.06
N THR A 572 -7.97 29.04 -30.85
CA THR A 572 -8.58 27.83 -31.41
C THR A 572 -7.70 27.24 -32.52
N VAL A 573 -7.89 25.95 -32.83
CA VAL A 573 -7.12 25.29 -33.91
C VAL A 573 -7.32 25.98 -35.26
N ILE A 574 -8.56 26.43 -35.56
CA ILE A 574 -8.87 27.21 -36.77
C ILE A 574 -8.15 28.57 -36.73
N GLY A 575 -8.22 29.27 -35.60
CA GLY A 575 -7.53 30.55 -35.41
C GLY A 575 -6.01 30.43 -35.60
N GLN A 576 -5.39 29.40 -35.02
CA GLN A 576 -3.96 29.12 -35.15
C GLN A 576 -3.55 28.71 -36.57
N ALA A 577 -4.40 27.98 -37.29
CA ALA A 577 -4.14 27.61 -38.68
C ALA A 577 -4.15 28.83 -39.63
N LEU A 578 -4.95 29.84 -39.29
CA LEU A 578 -5.11 31.08 -40.06
C LEU A 578 -4.11 32.17 -39.66
N LEU A 579 -3.68 32.22 -38.40
CA LEU A 579 -2.83 33.31 -37.88
C LEU A 579 -1.50 33.43 -38.67
N GLY A 580 -1.15 34.66 -39.05
CA GLY A 580 0.07 35.00 -39.78
C GLY A 580 0.06 34.65 -41.26
N LYS A 581 -1.07 34.15 -41.79
CA LYS A 581 -1.20 33.77 -43.20
C LYS A 581 -1.59 34.96 -44.06
N LYS A 582 -1.17 34.96 -45.32
CA LYS A 582 -1.33 36.09 -46.25
C LYS A 582 -2.37 35.80 -47.35
N PRO A 583 -2.93 36.82 -48.02
CA PRO A 583 -3.77 36.61 -49.19
C PRO A 583 -3.04 35.78 -50.26
N GLY A 584 -3.77 34.85 -50.89
CA GLY A 584 -3.28 33.88 -51.87
C GLY A 584 -2.66 32.60 -51.27
N GLN A 585 -2.56 32.47 -49.95
CA GLN A 585 -2.04 31.25 -49.31
C GLN A 585 -3.14 30.20 -49.10
N ILE A 586 -2.81 28.94 -49.36
CA ILE A 586 -3.67 27.78 -49.08
C ILE A 586 -3.32 27.19 -47.72
N VAL A 587 -4.33 26.96 -46.89
CA VAL A 587 -4.21 26.41 -45.54
C VAL A 587 -5.19 25.26 -45.33
N GLU A 588 -4.86 24.35 -44.42
CA GLU A 588 -5.72 23.24 -44.01
C GLU A 588 -6.41 23.57 -42.69
N LEU A 589 -7.74 23.64 -42.74
CA LEU A 589 -8.58 23.82 -41.57
C LEU A 589 -9.13 22.47 -41.10
N PRO A 590 -9.15 22.19 -39.79
CA PRO A 590 -9.80 21.00 -39.27
C PRO A 590 -11.33 21.08 -39.45
N SER A 591 -11.96 19.98 -39.88
CA SER A 591 -13.42 19.80 -39.82
C SER A 591 -13.79 18.45 -39.19
N GLU A 592 -15.06 18.24 -38.85
CA GLU A 592 -15.53 17.08 -38.08
C GLU A 592 -15.30 15.72 -38.76
N ILE A 593 -15.11 15.68 -40.08
CA ILE A 593 -15.02 14.43 -40.87
C ILE A 593 -13.69 14.33 -41.63
N SER A 594 -13.08 15.46 -42.01
CA SER A 594 -11.78 15.54 -42.71
C SER A 594 -11.19 16.96 -42.67
N SER A 595 -9.91 17.14 -43.05
CA SER A 595 -9.32 18.49 -43.21
C SER A 595 -9.83 19.18 -44.48
N ARG A 596 -10.20 20.45 -44.36
CA ARG A 596 -10.70 21.32 -45.43
C ARG A 596 -9.58 22.23 -45.95
N ARG A 597 -9.24 22.15 -47.23
CA ARG A 597 -8.22 23.02 -47.86
C ARG A 597 -8.85 24.31 -48.37
N VAL A 598 -8.39 25.45 -47.88
CA VAL A 598 -8.96 26.77 -48.17
C VAL A 598 -7.86 27.76 -48.59
N GLU A 599 -8.18 28.64 -49.52
CA GLU A 599 -7.34 29.77 -49.94
C GLU A 599 -7.81 31.04 -49.23
N ILE A 600 -6.86 31.86 -48.74
CA ILE A 600 -7.18 33.19 -48.18
C ILE A 600 -7.31 34.17 -49.34
N VAL A 601 -8.53 34.63 -49.59
CA VAL A 601 -8.82 35.53 -50.72
C VAL A 601 -8.48 36.97 -50.35
N GLU A 602 -8.92 37.41 -49.16
CA GLU A 602 -8.85 38.81 -48.73
C GLU A 602 -8.81 38.90 -47.21
N ILE A 603 -8.23 39.99 -46.70
CA ILE A 603 -8.09 40.26 -45.27
C ILE A 603 -8.55 41.70 -45.02
N ASP A 604 -9.63 41.84 -44.26
CA ASP A 604 -10.21 43.13 -43.86
C ASP A 604 -9.99 43.40 -42.38
N ALA A 605 -10.07 44.67 -41.99
CA ALA A 605 -10.21 45.03 -40.58
C ALA A 605 -11.59 44.61 -40.05
N HIS A 606 -11.64 43.98 -38.88
CA HIS A 606 -12.90 43.82 -38.17
C HIS A 606 -13.37 45.18 -37.66
N LYS A 607 -14.56 45.62 -38.09
CA LYS A 607 -15.22 46.80 -37.52
C LYS A 607 -16.06 46.33 -36.34
N VAL A 608 -15.79 46.91 -35.16
CA VAL A 608 -16.64 46.73 -33.99
C VAL A 608 -17.91 47.53 -34.24
N ASP A 609 -19.06 46.86 -34.31
CA ASP A 609 -20.34 47.56 -34.33
C ASP A 609 -20.50 48.32 -33.01
N GLU A 610 -20.63 49.66 -33.09
CA GLU A 610 -20.95 50.52 -31.95
C GLU A 610 -22.39 50.24 -31.48
N VAL A 611 -22.60 49.13 -30.77
CA VAL A 611 -23.86 48.85 -30.10
C VAL A 611 -23.56 48.39 -28.68
N LEU A 612 -23.57 49.38 -27.77
CA LEU A 612 -24.01 49.38 -26.37
C LEU A 612 -23.10 50.26 -25.50
N ALA A 613 -23.45 51.56 -25.47
CA ALA A 613 -23.15 52.47 -24.36
C ALA A 613 -24.15 52.26 -23.22
#